data_AF-R5N1U2-F1
#
_entry.id   AF-R5N1U2-F1
#
_cell.length_a   1.000
_cell.length_b   1.000
_cell.length_c   1.000
_cell.angle_alpha   90.00
_cell.angle_beta   90.00
_cell.angle_gamma   90.00
#
_symmetry.space_group_name_H-M   'P 1'
#
loop_
_entity.id
_entity.type
_entity.pdbx_description
1 polymer ?
#
loop_
_entity_poly.entity_id
_entity_poly.type
_entity_poly.pdbx_seq_one_letter_code
_entity_poly.pdbx_strand_id
1 'polypeptide(L)'
;MNDDNVITENTVPQKKGGKKKQKKKPMGKGSKFILFISIIVLIVSGTFCVKYGVDIIKSKKEAAEIASLANPQFDVPEYDYGDTVFPDGIQEKYKKAYSVNPDLVGWIKIPGTTVNHPVVHGSDNNYYLRRSFYGSYERRGTPFVDYRNTITDGEFDTNTIIYGHNYLDSTMFSDVEKYKDIEFWKENPVIEFNTIYHDYKWKVIAVFLTNADEKDDNGYVFNYIYPFMSGENYAEYFDEIASRSLYSTGIDVNTDDKILTLSTCTRDMDISTRRGETNARCVLVARLIRDGESEEVDTSLATVNENPRYPQIWYDKYKKANPYKNAERWYPKGVRA
;
A
#
# COMPACT_ATOMS: atom_id res chain seq x y z
N MET A 1 -33.42 51.55 76.05
CA MET A 1 -32.56 50.45 76.50
C MET A 1 -33.43 49.23 76.58
N ASN A 2 -33.07 48.19 75.80
CA ASN A 2 -33.11 46.75 76.11
C ASN A 2 -34.38 46.17 76.76
N ASP A 3 -34.88 44.99 76.45
CA ASP A 3 -34.45 43.84 75.67
C ASP A 3 -35.68 42.93 75.51
N ASP A 4 -35.63 42.10 74.48
CA ASP A 4 -36.04 40.69 74.42
C ASP A 4 -37.49 40.20 74.62
N ASN A 5 -37.92 39.53 73.53
CA ASN A 5 -38.56 38.22 73.43
C ASN A 5 -39.99 38.04 73.97
N VAL A 6 -40.90 37.56 73.09
CA VAL A 6 -41.40 36.16 73.12
C VAL A 6 -42.15 35.83 71.81
N ILE A 7 -41.99 34.57 71.43
CA ILE A 7 -42.39 33.79 70.25
C ILE A 7 -43.90 33.70 70.02
N THR A 8 -44.35 33.67 68.76
CA THR A 8 -45.55 32.90 68.35
C THR A 8 -45.34 32.19 67.02
N GLU A 9 -45.70 30.90 67.01
CA GLU A 9 -45.71 29.98 65.87
C GLU A 9 -46.57 30.49 64.72
N ASN A 10 -46.16 30.19 63.47
CA ASN A 10 -47.12 29.95 62.40
C ASN A 10 -46.58 28.91 61.41
N THR A 11 -47.37 27.85 61.29
CA THR A 11 -47.21 26.69 60.41
C THR A 11 -47.36 27.09 58.95
N VAL A 12 -46.44 26.64 58.09
CA VAL A 12 -46.52 26.78 56.62
C VAL A 12 -46.94 25.42 56.02
N PRO A 13 -48.04 25.34 55.24
CA PRO A 13 -48.42 24.08 54.60
C PRO A 13 -47.56 23.76 53.37
N GLN A 14 -47.04 22.53 53.31
CA GLN A 14 -46.38 21.93 52.14
C GLN A 14 -47.33 21.81 50.93
N LYS A 15 -46.92 22.33 49.76
CA LYS A 15 -47.52 21.97 48.46
C LYS A 15 -46.77 20.81 47.81
N LYS A 16 -47.44 19.66 47.68
CA LYS A 16 -47.01 18.49 46.90
C LYS A 16 -46.96 18.84 45.40
N GLY A 17 -45.77 18.86 44.81
CA GLY A 17 -45.58 19.01 43.36
C GLY A 17 -45.72 17.68 42.62
N GLY A 18 -46.83 17.47 41.92
CA GLY A 18 -47.02 16.32 41.02
C GLY A 18 -46.22 16.47 39.73
N LYS A 19 -45.35 15.49 39.40
CA LYS A 19 -44.68 15.40 38.09
C LYS A 19 -45.70 15.06 36.99
N LYS A 20 -46.09 16.03 36.16
CA LYS A 20 -46.86 15.79 34.92
C LYS A 20 -45.97 15.07 33.91
N LYS A 21 -46.36 13.87 33.47
CA LYS A 21 -45.78 13.20 32.28
C LYS A 21 -46.07 14.06 31.04
N GLN A 22 -45.03 14.63 30.41
CA GLN A 22 -45.19 15.29 29.11
C GLN A 22 -45.57 14.25 28.05
N LYS A 23 -46.75 14.40 27.44
CA LYS A 23 -47.14 13.65 26.23
C LYS A 23 -46.32 14.18 25.05
N LYS A 24 -45.56 13.32 24.37
CA LYS A 24 -44.80 13.68 23.16
C LYS A 24 -45.76 14.19 22.09
N LYS A 25 -45.55 15.42 21.59
CA LYS A 25 -46.34 15.98 20.47
C LYS A 25 -46.11 15.15 19.20
N PRO A 26 -47.13 14.91 18.37
CA PRO A 26 -46.98 14.17 17.11
C PRO A 26 -46.07 14.95 16.16
N MET A 27 -45.21 14.22 15.45
CA MET A 27 -44.24 14.78 14.52
C MET A 27 -44.94 15.55 13.38
N GLY A 28 -44.47 16.77 13.08
CA GLY A 28 -44.99 17.56 11.96
C GLY A 28 -44.72 16.90 10.60
N LYS A 29 -45.55 17.21 9.59
CA LYS A 29 -45.42 16.63 8.23
C LYS A 29 -44.02 16.81 7.64
N GLY A 30 -43.39 17.98 7.83
CA GLY A 30 -42.01 18.25 7.40
C GLY A 30 -40.97 17.38 8.13
N SER A 31 -41.12 17.18 9.44
CA SER A 31 -40.23 16.30 10.22
C SER A 31 -40.36 14.84 9.81
N LYS A 32 -41.56 14.37 9.45
CA LYS A 32 -41.77 13.02 8.91
C LYS A 32 -41.11 12.84 7.53
N PHE A 33 -41.16 13.87 6.69
CA PHE A 33 -40.50 13.86 5.38
C PHE A 33 -38.96 13.81 5.52
N ILE A 34 -38.39 14.66 6.39
CA ILE A 34 -36.95 14.63 6.68
C ILE A 34 -36.54 13.27 7.24
N LEU A 35 -37.30 12.72 8.19
CA LEU A 35 -37.02 11.39 8.75
C LEU A 35 -37.04 10.30 7.66
N PHE A 36 -38.00 10.35 6.75
CA PHE A 36 -38.07 9.42 5.62
C PHE A 36 -36.84 9.49 4.71
N ILE A 37 -36.40 10.69 4.33
CA ILE A 37 -35.18 10.89 3.54
C ILE A 37 -33.94 10.40 4.32
N SER A 38 -33.83 10.72 5.61
CA SER A 38 -32.73 10.24 6.46
C SER A 38 -32.68 8.71 6.54
N ILE A 39 -33.84 8.03 6.60
CA ILE A 39 -33.90 6.57 6.58
C ILE A 39 -33.40 6.02 5.24
N ILE A 40 -33.80 6.62 4.10
CA ILE A 40 -33.30 6.21 2.78
C ILE A 40 -31.78 6.39 2.69
N VAL A 41 -31.26 7.55 3.10
CA VAL A 41 -29.81 7.82 3.11
C VAL A 41 -29.08 6.81 3.99
N LEU A 42 -29.63 6.47 5.17
CA LEU A 42 -29.06 5.48 6.07
C LEU A 42 -29.07 4.07 5.47
N ILE A 43 -30.15 3.67 4.78
CA ILE A 43 -30.23 2.38 4.09
C ILE A 43 -29.18 2.32 2.96
N VAL A 44 -29.10 3.35 2.12
CA VAL A 44 -28.13 3.43 1.01
C VAL A 44 -26.69 3.43 1.55
N SER A 45 -26.39 4.23 2.58
CA SER A 45 -25.07 4.20 3.21
C SER A 45 -24.76 2.83 3.82
N GLY A 46 -25.77 2.20 4.44
CA GLY A 46 -25.65 0.87 5.01
C GLY A 46 -25.30 -0.19 3.96
N THR A 47 -25.95 -0.17 2.79
CA THR A 47 -25.64 -1.11 1.71
C THR A 47 -24.23 -0.90 1.15
N PHE A 48 -23.75 0.34 1.04
CA PHE A 48 -22.35 0.62 0.66
C PHE A 48 -21.35 0.09 1.68
N CYS A 49 -21.59 0.28 2.98
CA CYS A 49 -20.72 -0.25 4.04
C CYS A 49 -20.68 -1.79 4.03
N VAL A 50 -21.84 -2.44 3.90
CA VAL A 50 -21.92 -3.91 3.80
C VAL A 50 -21.18 -4.40 2.57
N LYS A 51 -21.40 -3.79 1.39
CA LYS A 51 -20.69 -4.14 0.16
C LYS A 51 -19.18 -4.02 0.33
N TYR A 52 -18.70 -2.92 0.91
CA TYR A 52 -17.26 -2.74 1.17
C TYR A 52 -16.67 -3.81 2.08
N GLY A 53 -17.39 -4.18 3.15
CA GLY A 53 -16.99 -5.28 4.04
C GLY A 53 -16.95 -6.64 3.32
N VAL A 54 -17.95 -6.93 2.48
CA VAL A 54 -17.98 -8.13 1.64
C VAL A 54 -16.81 -8.17 0.66
N ASP A 55 -16.50 -7.03 0.02
CA ASP A 55 -15.37 -6.92 -0.92
C ASP A 55 -14.01 -7.19 -0.22
N ILE A 56 -13.84 -6.76 1.04
CA ILE A 56 -12.64 -7.10 1.85
C ILE A 56 -12.56 -8.60 2.10
N ILE A 57 -13.65 -9.21 2.57
CA ILE A 57 -13.68 -10.65 2.89
C ILE A 57 -13.43 -11.48 1.63
N LYS A 58 -14.08 -11.13 0.52
CA LYS A 58 -13.89 -11.75 -0.79
C LYS A 58 -12.44 -11.68 -1.22
N SER A 59 -11.81 -10.51 -1.15
CA SER A 59 -10.41 -10.33 -1.54
C SER A 59 -9.44 -11.13 -0.67
N LYS A 60 -9.64 -11.16 0.66
CA LYS A 60 -8.81 -11.98 1.55
C LYS A 60 -8.97 -13.48 1.29
N LYS A 61 -10.20 -13.92 0.99
CA LYS A 61 -10.49 -15.31 0.62
C LYS A 61 -9.84 -15.68 -0.71
N GLU A 62 -10.01 -14.85 -1.75
CA GLU A 62 -9.35 -15.05 -3.05
C GLU A 62 -7.83 -15.10 -2.90
N ALA A 63 -7.23 -14.21 -2.11
CA ALA A 63 -5.80 -14.23 -1.84
C ALA A 63 -5.34 -15.54 -1.18
N ALA A 64 -6.09 -16.06 -0.20
CA ALA A 64 -5.78 -17.33 0.45
C ALA A 64 -5.96 -18.54 -0.50
N GLU A 65 -7.00 -18.53 -1.33
CA GLU A 65 -7.22 -19.56 -2.35
C GLU A 65 -6.09 -19.56 -3.38
N ILE A 66 -5.69 -18.38 -3.89
CA ILE A 66 -4.60 -18.27 -4.85
C ILE A 66 -3.28 -18.69 -4.20
N ALA A 67 -3.01 -18.29 -2.94
CA ALA A 67 -1.83 -18.74 -2.21
C ALA A 67 -1.74 -20.27 -2.07
N SER A 68 -2.88 -20.96 -2.00
CA SER A 68 -2.90 -22.43 -2.01
C SER A 68 -2.51 -23.04 -3.37
N LEU A 69 -2.60 -22.28 -4.46
CA LEU A 69 -2.15 -22.73 -5.79
C LEU A 69 -0.62 -22.80 -5.90
N ALA A 70 0.09 -22.02 -5.08
CA ALA A 70 1.56 -21.94 -5.08
C ALA A 70 2.24 -22.87 -4.03
N ASN A 71 1.47 -23.69 -3.32
CA ASN A 71 1.97 -24.49 -2.20
C ASN A 71 2.31 -25.93 -2.66
N PRO A 72 3.56 -26.40 -2.51
CA PRO A 72 4.01 -27.72 -2.99
C PRO A 72 3.54 -28.90 -2.13
N GLN A 73 2.55 -28.75 -1.24
CA GLN A 73 2.02 -29.86 -0.43
C GLN A 73 1.14 -30.77 -1.31
N PHE A 74 1.78 -31.52 -2.19
CA PHE A 74 1.17 -32.54 -3.05
C PHE A 74 0.98 -33.83 -2.26
N ASP A 75 -0.16 -33.96 -1.59
CA ASP A 75 -0.87 -35.23 -1.39
C ASP A 75 -2.17 -35.21 -2.22
N VAL A 76 -2.09 -34.64 -3.43
CA VAL A 76 -3.22 -34.55 -4.35
C VAL A 76 -2.91 -35.46 -5.54
N PRO A 77 -3.85 -36.33 -5.99
CA PRO A 77 -3.68 -37.08 -7.23
C PRO A 77 -3.33 -36.13 -8.37
N GLU A 78 -2.55 -36.65 -9.33
CA GLU A 78 -2.09 -36.00 -10.56
C GLU A 78 -3.10 -34.93 -11.04
N TYR A 79 -2.72 -33.65 -10.91
CA TYR A 79 -3.59 -32.55 -11.26
C TYR A 79 -3.68 -32.46 -12.80
N ASP A 80 -4.90 -32.51 -13.33
CA ASP A 80 -5.12 -32.34 -14.76
C ASP A 80 -4.93 -30.87 -15.15
N TYR A 81 -3.81 -30.58 -15.81
CA TYR A 81 -3.46 -29.25 -16.31
C TYR A 81 -4.12 -28.92 -17.66
N GLY A 82 -4.91 -29.83 -18.24
CA GLY A 82 -5.48 -29.71 -19.57
C GLY A 82 -4.41 -29.47 -20.65
N ASP A 83 -4.70 -28.59 -21.60
CA ASP A 83 -3.80 -28.24 -22.71
C ASP A 83 -2.78 -27.14 -22.36
N THR A 84 -2.52 -26.89 -21.07
CA THR A 84 -1.60 -25.82 -20.65
C THR A 84 -0.18 -26.13 -21.13
N VAL A 85 0.39 -25.22 -21.93
CA VAL A 85 1.80 -25.26 -22.31
C VAL A 85 2.59 -24.49 -21.26
N PHE A 86 3.53 -25.19 -20.62
CA PHE A 86 4.39 -24.60 -19.60
C PHE A 86 5.68 -24.06 -20.23
N PRO A 87 6.18 -22.89 -19.78
CA PRO A 87 7.51 -22.44 -20.17
C PRO A 87 8.57 -23.38 -19.57
N ASP A 88 9.65 -23.58 -20.33
CA ASP A 88 10.79 -24.38 -19.90
C ASP A 88 11.36 -23.82 -18.58
N GLY A 89 11.71 -24.71 -17.64
CA GLY A 89 12.28 -24.30 -16.36
C GLY A 89 11.28 -23.79 -15.32
N ILE A 90 9.97 -23.80 -15.58
CA ILE A 90 8.97 -23.44 -14.56
C ILE A 90 9.11 -24.33 -13.31
N GLN A 91 9.10 -23.71 -12.13
CA GLN A 91 9.10 -24.42 -10.86
C GLN A 91 7.75 -25.15 -10.66
N GLU A 92 7.80 -26.39 -10.18
CA GLU A 92 6.61 -27.24 -9.98
C GLU A 92 5.53 -26.55 -9.14
N LYS A 93 5.93 -25.82 -8.09
CA LYS A 93 5.02 -25.10 -7.20
C LYS A 93 4.18 -24.02 -7.90
N TYR A 94 4.60 -23.53 -9.07
CA TYR A 94 3.87 -22.52 -9.82
C TYR A 94 3.04 -23.06 -10.97
N LYS A 95 3.20 -24.33 -11.37
CA LYS A 95 2.45 -24.91 -12.51
C LYS A 95 0.94 -24.79 -12.36
N LYS A 96 0.40 -25.08 -11.18
CA LYS A 96 -1.04 -24.98 -10.92
C LYS A 96 -1.57 -23.55 -10.98
N ALA A 97 -0.81 -22.58 -10.47
CA ALA A 97 -1.20 -21.17 -10.60
C ALA A 97 -1.08 -20.71 -12.06
N TYR A 98 -0.02 -21.13 -12.76
CA TYR A 98 0.21 -20.80 -14.16
C TYR A 98 -0.87 -21.36 -15.10
N SER A 99 -1.35 -22.59 -14.87
CA SER A 99 -2.45 -23.16 -15.65
C SER A 99 -3.78 -22.42 -15.46
N VAL A 100 -3.94 -21.70 -14.35
CA VAL A 100 -5.10 -20.82 -14.12
C VAL A 100 -4.92 -19.47 -14.83
N ASN A 101 -3.71 -18.90 -14.78
CA ASN A 101 -3.38 -17.66 -15.48
C ASN A 101 -1.93 -17.67 -16.00
N PRO A 102 -1.74 -17.82 -17.33
CA PRO A 102 -0.42 -17.81 -17.97
C PRO A 102 0.33 -16.46 -17.89
N ASP A 103 -0.33 -15.37 -17.50
CA ASP A 103 0.32 -14.08 -17.24
C ASP A 103 1.10 -14.08 -15.91
N LEU A 104 1.05 -15.17 -15.12
CA LEU A 104 1.84 -15.32 -13.90
C LEU A 104 3.35 -15.29 -14.22
N VAL A 105 4.05 -14.31 -13.66
CA VAL A 105 5.51 -14.17 -13.78
C VAL A 105 6.26 -14.41 -12.48
N GLY A 106 5.55 -14.40 -11.34
CA GLY A 106 6.20 -14.62 -10.06
C GLY A 106 5.28 -14.53 -8.85
N TRP A 107 5.90 -14.45 -7.68
CA TRP A 107 5.22 -14.39 -6.40
C TRP A 107 5.94 -13.46 -5.44
N ILE A 108 5.23 -12.49 -4.88
CA ILE A 108 5.76 -11.52 -3.90
C ILE A 108 5.30 -11.90 -2.50
N LYS A 109 6.24 -11.97 -1.56
CA LYS A 109 5.99 -12.25 -0.16
C LYS A 109 6.87 -11.37 0.72
N ILE A 110 6.25 -10.72 1.70
CA ILE A 110 6.94 -9.86 2.68
C ILE A 110 6.67 -10.43 4.08
N PRO A 111 7.70 -10.94 4.78
CA PRO A 111 7.58 -11.38 6.17
C PRO A 111 6.98 -10.29 7.08
N GLY A 112 6.24 -10.69 8.12
CA GLY A 112 5.60 -9.74 9.04
C GLY A 112 4.40 -8.97 8.46
N THR A 113 3.94 -9.31 7.25
CA THR A 113 2.82 -8.64 6.57
C THR A 113 1.77 -9.61 6.00
N THR A 114 0.68 -9.05 5.49
CA THR A 114 -0.30 -9.79 4.67
C THR A 114 0.09 -9.91 3.20
N VAL A 115 1.21 -9.31 2.76
CA VAL A 115 1.67 -9.37 1.37
C VAL A 115 2.18 -10.77 1.08
N ASN A 116 1.37 -11.54 0.37
CA ASN A 116 1.65 -12.88 -0.10
C ASN A 116 0.78 -13.13 -1.34
N HIS A 117 1.26 -12.71 -2.51
CA HIS A 117 0.44 -12.56 -3.69
C HIS A 117 1.13 -13.05 -4.97
N PRO A 118 0.36 -13.59 -5.93
CA PRO A 118 0.86 -13.79 -7.28
C PRO A 118 1.20 -12.44 -7.90
N VAL A 119 2.16 -12.45 -8.81
CA VAL A 119 2.54 -11.30 -9.61
C VAL A 119 2.38 -11.65 -11.07
N VAL A 120 1.63 -10.82 -11.78
CA VAL A 120 1.30 -11.02 -13.20
C VAL A 120 1.94 -9.96 -14.09
N HIS A 121 2.05 -10.24 -15.39
CA HIS A 121 2.59 -9.30 -16.37
C HIS A 121 1.60 -9.14 -17.52
N GLY A 122 1.17 -7.91 -17.76
CA GLY A 122 0.26 -7.57 -18.85
C GLY A 122 0.96 -6.76 -19.94
N SER A 123 0.28 -6.58 -21.08
CA SER A 123 0.76 -5.71 -22.17
C SER A 123 0.72 -4.21 -21.83
N ASP A 124 0.11 -3.83 -20.71
CA ASP A 124 0.00 -2.47 -20.20
C ASP A 124 -0.08 -2.45 -18.66
N ASN A 125 0.01 -1.24 -18.08
CA ASN A 125 -0.09 -1.04 -16.63
C ASN A 125 -1.54 -0.83 -16.12
N ASN A 126 -2.56 -1.14 -16.93
CA ASN A 126 -3.97 -0.88 -16.62
C ASN A 126 -4.81 -2.16 -16.47
N TYR A 127 -4.50 -3.22 -17.20
CA TYR A 127 -5.32 -4.44 -17.26
C TYR A 127 -5.52 -5.06 -15.87
N TYR A 128 -4.43 -5.29 -15.14
CA TYR A 128 -4.45 -5.89 -13.80
C TYR A 128 -4.72 -4.90 -12.66
N LEU A 129 -4.83 -3.61 -12.98
CA LEU A 129 -5.17 -2.59 -11.99
C LEU A 129 -6.56 -2.82 -11.38
N ARG A 130 -7.51 -3.43 -12.12
CA ARG A 130 -8.87 -3.73 -11.64
C ARG A 130 -9.35 -5.13 -12.03
N ARG A 131 -8.42 -6.09 -12.11
CA ARG A 131 -8.72 -7.49 -12.38
C ARG A 131 -8.07 -8.42 -11.36
N SER A 132 -8.81 -9.45 -10.98
CA SER A 132 -8.29 -10.54 -10.15
C SER A 132 -7.31 -11.41 -10.96
N PHE A 133 -6.65 -12.33 -10.27
CA PHE A 133 -5.79 -13.33 -10.89
C PHE A 133 -6.54 -14.20 -11.91
N TYR A 134 -7.85 -14.37 -11.74
CA TYR A 134 -8.72 -15.11 -12.66
C TYR A 134 -9.24 -14.25 -13.84
N GLY A 135 -8.75 -13.02 -14.01
CA GLY A 135 -9.14 -12.09 -15.07
C GLY A 135 -10.50 -11.40 -14.87
N SER A 136 -11.26 -11.75 -13.83
CA SER A 136 -12.56 -11.12 -13.52
C SER A 136 -12.37 -9.73 -12.87
N TYR A 137 -13.38 -8.86 -12.96
CA TYR A 137 -13.31 -7.53 -12.32
C TYR A 137 -13.13 -7.67 -10.81
N GLU A 138 -12.08 -7.06 -10.29
CA GLU A 138 -11.81 -6.93 -8.86
C GLU A 138 -11.21 -5.56 -8.61
N ARG A 139 -11.85 -4.75 -7.77
CA ARG A 139 -11.49 -3.35 -7.54
C ARG A 139 -10.09 -3.21 -6.94
N ARG A 140 -9.63 -4.24 -6.23
CA ARG A 140 -8.29 -4.32 -5.63
C ARG A 140 -7.21 -4.78 -6.60
N GLY A 141 -7.58 -5.26 -7.79
CA GLY A 141 -6.65 -5.72 -8.80
C GLY A 141 -5.84 -6.93 -8.36
N THR A 142 -4.72 -7.14 -9.05
CA THR A 142 -3.70 -8.15 -8.75
C THR A 142 -2.35 -7.46 -8.85
N PRO A 143 -1.37 -7.70 -7.96
CA PRO A 143 -0.04 -7.14 -8.12
C PRO A 143 0.56 -7.49 -9.49
N PHE A 144 1.13 -6.50 -10.18
CA PHE A 144 1.60 -6.68 -11.55
C PHE A 144 2.92 -5.99 -11.81
N VAL A 145 3.77 -6.62 -12.62
CA VAL A 145 5.04 -6.06 -13.11
C VAL A 145 4.76 -5.02 -14.20
N ASP A 146 5.56 -3.96 -14.28
CA ASP A 146 5.47 -2.96 -15.33
C ASP A 146 5.59 -3.61 -16.73
N TYR A 147 4.73 -3.20 -17.66
CA TYR A 147 4.69 -3.79 -19.00
C TYR A 147 6.03 -3.69 -19.77
N ARG A 148 6.90 -2.72 -19.44
CA ARG A 148 8.22 -2.57 -20.06
C ARG A 148 9.23 -3.59 -19.55
N ASN A 149 9.02 -4.11 -18.34
CA ASN A 149 9.92 -5.07 -17.76
C ASN A 149 9.86 -6.42 -18.47
N THR A 150 10.97 -7.14 -18.47
CA THR A 150 11.07 -8.52 -18.93
C THR A 150 11.46 -9.42 -17.78
N ILE A 151 10.69 -10.47 -17.57
CA ILE A 151 10.94 -11.49 -16.57
C ILE A 151 11.18 -12.82 -17.29
N THR A 152 12.43 -13.21 -17.38
CA THR A 152 12.89 -14.44 -18.03
C THR A 152 13.66 -15.30 -17.04
N ASP A 153 14.06 -16.49 -17.47
CA ASP A 153 14.88 -17.40 -16.68
C ASP A 153 16.23 -16.75 -16.32
N GLY A 154 16.43 -16.40 -15.06
CA GLY A 154 17.70 -15.88 -14.53
C GLY A 154 17.99 -14.40 -14.80
N GLU A 155 17.09 -13.65 -15.45
CA GLU A 155 17.36 -12.26 -15.84
C GLU A 155 16.30 -11.27 -15.34
N PHE A 156 16.78 -10.12 -14.87
CA PHE A 156 15.98 -8.94 -14.53
C PHE A 156 16.53 -7.71 -15.23
N ASP A 157 15.64 -6.81 -15.64
CA ASP A 157 16.04 -5.43 -15.95
C ASP A 157 16.66 -4.77 -14.71
N THR A 158 17.43 -3.68 -14.91
CA THR A 158 18.06 -2.93 -13.81
C THR A 158 17.08 -2.62 -12.68
N ASN A 159 15.86 -2.20 -13.02
CA ASN A 159 14.78 -1.98 -12.08
C ASN A 159 13.53 -2.73 -12.50
N THR A 160 13.14 -3.74 -11.71
CA THR A 160 11.86 -4.44 -11.85
C THR A 160 10.81 -3.71 -11.01
N ILE A 161 9.74 -3.22 -11.62
CA ILE A 161 8.71 -2.46 -10.92
C ILE A 161 7.45 -3.31 -10.75
N ILE A 162 6.99 -3.46 -9.51
CA ILE A 162 5.71 -4.11 -9.19
C ILE A 162 4.75 -3.08 -8.60
N TYR A 163 3.57 -2.99 -9.21
CA TYR A 163 2.47 -2.16 -8.74
C TYR A 163 1.50 -2.98 -7.92
N GLY A 164 0.96 -2.37 -6.86
CA GLY A 164 -0.14 -2.94 -6.08
C GLY A 164 -0.97 -1.85 -5.43
N HIS A 165 -2.26 -2.10 -5.23
CA HIS A 165 -3.12 -1.14 -4.55
C HIS A 165 -2.84 -1.09 -3.05
N ASN A 166 -3.17 0.04 -2.43
CA ASN A 166 -3.25 0.20 -0.97
C ASN A 166 -4.63 0.75 -0.61
N TYR A 167 -5.36 -0.02 0.19
CA TYR A 167 -6.73 0.26 0.60
C TYR A 167 -6.88 0.50 2.12
N LEU A 168 -5.76 0.68 2.84
CA LEU A 168 -5.74 0.89 4.29
C LEU A 168 -6.46 -0.21 5.10
N ASP A 169 -6.51 -1.44 4.58
CA ASP A 169 -7.23 -2.57 5.18
C ASP A 169 -6.42 -3.89 5.19
N SER A 170 -5.09 -3.75 5.06
CA SER A 170 -4.12 -4.85 5.00
C SER A 170 -4.42 -5.87 3.89
N THR A 171 -4.94 -5.40 2.75
CA THR A 171 -4.98 -6.16 1.50
C THR A 171 -3.97 -5.60 0.50
N MET A 172 -3.56 -6.42 -0.47
CA MET A 172 -2.62 -6.02 -1.54
C MET A 172 -1.35 -5.43 -0.93
N PHE A 173 -0.91 -4.25 -1.36
CA PHE A 173 0.31 -3.59 -0.88
C PHE A 173 0.04 -2.62 0.28
N SER A 174 -1.10 -2.70 0.97
CA SER A 174 -1.39 -1.81 2.09
C SER A 174 -0.34 -1.93 3.20
N ASP A 175 0.16 -3.13 3.46
CA ASP A 175 1.16 -3.38 4.50
C ASP A 175 2.59 -2.94 4.09
N VAL A 176 2.82 -2.56 2.82
CA VAL A 176 4.11 -1.93 2.42
C VAL A 176 4.33 -0.63 3.20
N GLU A 177 3.26 0.07 3.59
CA GLU A 177 3.36 1.26 4.44
C GLU A 177 3.96 1.01 5.82
N LYS A 178 3.98 -0.24 6.33
CA LYS A 178 4.63 -0.56 7.60
C LYS A 178 6.13 -0.26 7.57
N TYR A 179 6.75 -0.37 6.40
CA TYR A 179 8.15 -0.01 6.20
C TYR A 179 8.44 1.49 6.37
N LYS A 180 7.45 2.36 6.55
CA LYS A 180 7.72 3.73 7.00
C LYS A 180 8.30 3.77 8.41
N ASP A 181 8.06 2.72 9.21
CA ASP A 181 8.67 2.52 10.52
C ASP A 181 9.99 1.77 10.38
N ILE A 182 11.08 2.39 10.84
CA ILE A 182 12.42 1.80 10.82
C ILE A 182 12.47 0.52 11.68
N GLU A 183 11.73 0.42 12.78
CA GLU A 183 11.75 -0.78 13.63
C GLU A 183 11.11 -1.98 12.92
N PHE A 184 10.04 -1.74 12.14
CA PHE A 184 9.47 -2.78 11.28
C PHE A 184 10.48 -3.26 10.23
N TRP A 185 11.24 -2.34 9.63
CA TRP A 185 12.31 -2.69 8.71
C TRP A 185 13.41 -3.51 9.39
N LYS A 186 13.80 -3.18 10.63
CA LYS A 186 14.81 -3.96 11.37
C LYS A 186 14.38 -5.39 11.62
N GLU A 187 13.09 -5.63 11.82
CA GLU A 187 12.53 -6.98 11.98
C GLU A 187 12.36 -7.72 10.64
N ASN A 188 12.19 -6.98 9.54
CA ASN A 188 11.87 -7.53 8.21
C ASN A 188 12.71 -6.90 7.08
N PRO A 189 14.06 -6.96 7.13
CA PRO A 189 14.91 -6.23 6.18
C PRO A 189 15.00 -6.90 4.81
N VAL A 190 14.47 -8.12 4.67
CA VAL A 190 14.51 -8.93 3.44
C VAL A 190 13.10 -9.31 3.01
N ILE A 191 12.83 -9.21 1.71
CA ILE A 191 11.58 -9.63 1.07
C ILE A 191 11.84 -10.69 0.00
N GLU A 192 10.81 -11.43 -0.38
CA GLU A 192 10.86 -12.48 -1.40
C GLU A 192 10.09 -12.03 -2.64
N PHE A 193 10.73 -11.97 -3.80
CA PHE A 193 10.05 -11.91 -5.09
C PHE A 193 10.64 -13.00 -5.96
N ASN A 194 9.94 -14.13 -6.00
CA ASN A 194 10.33 -15.27 -6.81
C ASN A 194 9.74 -15.08 -8.21
N THR A 195 10.48 -15.50 -9.22
CA THR A 195 9.90 -15.68 -10.55
C THR A 195 9.30 -17.07 -10.64
N ILE A 196 8.57 -17.34 -11.72
CA ILE A 196 8.13 -18.72 -12.01
C ILE A 196 9.31 -19.69 -12.22
N TYR A 197 10.55 -19.21 -12.39
CA TYR A 197 11.76 -20.01 -12.66
C TYR A 197 12.63 -20.21 -11.42
N HIS A 198 12.83 -19.16 -10.62
CA HIS A 198 13.75 -19.17 -9.46
C HIS A 198 13.22 -18.42 -8.25
N ASP A 199 13.75 -18.80 -7.10
CA ASP A 199 13.50 -18.12 -5.83
C ASP A 199 14.55 -17.03 -5.59
N TYR A 200 14.09 -15.84 -5.22
CA TYR A 200 14.96 -14.70 -4.99
C TYR A 200 14.59 -13.96 -3.71
N LYS A 201 15.63 -13.45 -3.06
CA LYS A 201 15.51 -12.59 -1.89
C LYS A 201 16.13 -11.24 -2.18
N TRP A 202 15.52 -10.22 -1.59
CA TRP A 202 15.84 -8.83 -1.87
C TRP A 202 15.98 -8.07 -0.56
N LYS A 203 17.12 -7.41 -0.35
CA LYS A 203 17.37 -6.56 0.83
C LYS A 203 16.71 -5.21 0.62
N VAL A 204 15.84 -4.77 1.52
CA VAL A 204 15.16 -3.48 1.44
C VAL A 204 16.18 -2.37 1.73
N ILE A 205 16.49 -1.56 0.71
CA ILE A 205 17.54 -0.52 0.78
C ILE A 205 16.99 0.88 0.99
N ALA A 206 15.76 1.15 0.57
CA ALA A 206 15.17 2.48 0.61
C ALA A 206 13.64 2.42 0.69
N VAL A 207 13.06 3.35 1.45
CA VAL A 207 11.61 3.53 1.55
C VAL A 207 11.34 5.02 1.60
N PHE A 208 10.49 5.52 0.70
CA PHE A 208 10.24 6.96 0.59
C PHE A 208 8.81 7.28 0.13
N LEU A 209 8.43 8.55 0.33
CA LEU A 209 7.16 9.10 -0.14
C LEU A 209 7.38 10.03 -1.32
N THR A 210 6.56 9.88 -2.36
CA THR A 210 6.62 10.72 -3.57
C THR A 210 5.23 10.94 -4.17
N ASN A 211 5.14 11.66 -5.27
CA ASN A 211 3.90 11.93 -6.02
C ASN A 211 4.07 11.48 -7.48
N ALA A 212 2.95 11.23 -8.15
CA ALA A 212 2.92 10.92 -9.57
C ALA A 212 2.27 12.05 -10.42
N ASP A 213 2.07 13.24 -9.83
CA ASP A 213 1.46 14.40 -10.47
C ASP A 213 2.38 15.63 -10.35
N GLU A 214 2.92 16.16 -11.46
CA GLU A 214 3.90 17.27 -11.46
C GLU A 214 3.45 18.51 -10.66
N LYS A 215 2.16 18.81 -10.68
CA LYS A 215 1.55 19.93 -9.91
C LYS A 215 1.78 19.82 -8.39
N ASP A 216 2.01 18.62 -7.88
CA ASP A 216 2.18 18.34 -6.46
C ASP A 216 3.66 18.42 -6.03
N ASP A 217 4.59 18.68 -6.97
CA ASP A 217 6.01 18.92 -6.69
C ASP A 217 6.65 19.95 -7.64
N ASN A 218 6.11 21.17 -7.69
CA ASN A 218 6.69 22.31 -8.42
C ASN A 218 6.99 22.03 -9.91
N GLY A 219 6.16 21.24 -10.58
CA GLY A 219 6.33 20.89 -12.00
C GLY A 219 7.34 19.77 -12.23
N TYR A 220 7.59 18.91 -11.24
CA TYR A 220 8.51 17.78 -11.35
C TYR A 220 7.86 16.49 -10.80
N VAL A 221 8.23 15.36 -11.38
CA VAL A 221 7.95 14.02 -10.84
C VAL A 221 9.25 13.26 -10.87
N PHE A 222 9.70 12.80 -9.71
CA PHE A 222 10.82 11.88 -9.64
C PHE A 222 10.44 10.55 -10.29
N ASN A 223 11.01 10.25 -11.46
CA ASN A 223 10.63 9.08 -12.25
C ASN A 223 11.32 7.80 -11.74
N TYR A 224 10.94 7.37 -10.54
CA TYR A 224 11.48 6.18 -9.87
C TYR A 224 11.08 4.84 -10.52
N ILE A 225 10.15 4.89 -11.48
CA ILE A 225 9.60 3.71 -12.18
C ILE A 225 10.24 3.49 -13.55
N TYR A 226 11.48 3.93 -13.75
CA TYR A 226 12.20 3.67 -14.99
C TYR A 226 13.00 2.37 -14.91
N PRO A 227 12.78 1.40 -15.82
CA PRO A 227 13.36 0.06 -15.70
C PRO A 227 14.81 -0.07 -16.20
N PHE A 228 15.25 0.80 -17.11
CA PHE A 228 16.47 0.61 -17.90
C PHE A 228 17.61 1.58 -17.53
N MET A 229 17.70 1.97 -16.25
CA MET A 229 18.79 2.85 -15.79
C MET A 229 20.15 2.16 -15.99
N SER A 230 21.19 2.95 -16.30
CA SER A 230 22.56 2.44 -16.46
C SER A 230 23.62 3.51 -16.20
N GLY A 231 24.85 3.07 -15.90
CA GLY A 231 26.02 3.94 -15.75
C GLY A 231 25.85 5.01 -14.66
N GLU A 232 26.39 6.21 -14.93
CA GLU A 232 26.32 7.36 -14.02
C GLU A 232 24.88 7.72 -13.64
N ASN A 233 23.92 7.57 -14.56
CA ASN A 233 22.53 7.88 -14.27
C ASN A 233 21.92 6.95 -13.20
N TYR A 234 22.40 5.72 -13.11
CA TYR A 234 21.98 4.78 -12.07
C TYR A 234 22.62 5.10 -10.72
N ALA A 235 23.87 5.59 -10.70
CA ALA A 235 24.48 6.11 -9.48
C ALA A 235 23.72 7.36 -8.97
N GLU A 236 23.40 8.31 -9.85
CA GLU A 236 22.59 9.49 -9.50
C GLU A 236 21.20 9.11 -8.97
N TYR A 237 20.59 8.03 -9.49
CA TYR A 237 19.34 7.50 -8.94
C TYR A 237 19.48 7.09 -7.47
N PHE A 238 20.60 6.47 -7.10
CA PHE A 238 20.85 6.10 -5.71
C PHE A 238 21.00 7.31 -4.80
N ASP A 239 21.59 8.42 -5.28
CA ASP A 239 21.62 9.69 -4.54
C ASP A 239 20.20 10.27 -4.35
N GLU A 240 19.37 10.17 -5.40
CA GLU A 240 17.98 10.64 -5.34
C GLU A 240 17.12 9.81 -4.38
N ILE A 241 17.27 8.47 -4.33
CA ILE A 241 16.55 7.67 -3.33
C ILE A 241 17.14 7.84 -1.93
N ALA A 242 18.46 7.99 -1.77
CA ALA A 242 19.08 8.21 -0.47
C ALA A 242 18.57 9.52 0.18
N SER A 243 18.49 10.60 -0.60
CA SER A 243 17.96 11.89 -0.11
C SER A 243 16.47 11.83 0.28
N ARG A 244 15.70 10.94 -0.34
CA ARG A 244 14.25 10.78 -0.11
C ARG A 244 13.90 9.71 0.93
N SER A 245 14.81 8.78 1.17
CA SER A 245 14.58 7.66 2.07
C SER A 245 14.31 8.14 3.48
N LEU A 246 13.33 7.51 4.13
CA LEU A 246 12.93 7.83 5.50
C LEU A 246 14.02 7.44 6.52
N TYR A 247 14.92 6.54 6.14
CA TYR A 247 16.07 6.10 6.92
C TYR A 247 17.15 5.57 5.97
N SER A 248 18.40 5.60 6.44
CA SER A 248 19.50 4.86 5.85
C SER A 248 19.53 3.45 6.42
N THR A 249 19.86 2.46 5.59
CA THR A 249 19.86 1.03 5.96
C THR A 249 21.26 0.48 6.22
N GLY A 250 22.31 1.16 5.75
CA GLY A 250 23.69 0.67 5.79
C GLY A 250 24.01 -0.43 4.77
N ILE A 251 23.05 -0.83 3.93
CA ILE A 251 23.27 -1.81 2.86
C ILE A 251 23.97 -1.12 1.68
N ASP A 252 25.02 -1.74 1.16
CA ASP A 252 25.73 -1.27 -0.02
C ASP A 252 24.96 -1.55 -1.32
N VAL A 253 25.19 -0.68 -2.31
CA VAL A 253 24.65 -0.77 -3.67
C VAL A 253 25.76 -0.49 -4.68
N ASN A 254 25.82 -1.30 -5.72
CA ASN A 254 26.72 -1.18 -6.86
C ASN A 254 25.92 -0.83 -8.11
N THR A 255 26.59 -0.27 -9.12
CA THR A 255 25.95 0.18 -10.36
C THR A 255 25.53 -0.95 -11.31
N ASP A 256 25.81 -2.21 -10.97
CA ASP A 256 25.40 -3.42 -11.69
C ASP A 256 24.33 -4.24 -10.96
N ASP A 257 24.00 -3.86 -9.71
CA ASP A 257 22.96 -4.52 -8.94
C ASP A 257 21.59 -4.39 -9.61
N LYS A 258 20.73 -5.39 -9.37
CA LYS A 258 19.31 -5.35 -9.76
C LYS A 258 18.48 -4.86 -8.59
N ILE A 259 17.54 -3.97 -8.87
CA ILE A 259 16.58 -3.49 -7.87
C ILE A 259 15.14 -3.89 -8.20
N LEU A 260 14.38 -4.05 -7.15
CA LEU A 260 12.95 -4.27 -7.15
C LEU A 260 12.26 -3.06 -6.52
N THR A 261 11.39 -2.41 -7.28
CA THR A 261 10.59 -1.27 -6.83
C THR A 261 9.15 -1.71 -6.59
N LEU A 262 8.68 -1.66 -5.35
CA LEU A 262 7.25 -1.80 -5.02
C LEU A 262 6.62 -0.41 -4.96
N SER A 263 5.61 -0.18 -5.81
CA SER A 263 4.93 1.10 -5.94
C SER A 263 3.47 0.97 -5.52
N THR A 264 3.08 1.69 -4.46
CA THR A 264 1.70 1.72 -3.98
C THR A 264 1.25 3.15 -3.66
N CYS A 265 -0.06 3.40 -3.62
CA CYS A 265 -0.58 4.69 -3.20
C CYS A 265 -0.44 4.90 -1.69
N THR A 266 -0.43 6.14 -1.25
CA THR A 266 -0.51 6.49 0.18
C THR A 266 -1.45 7.66 0.39
N ARG A 267 -2.01 7.81 1.60
CA ARG A 267 -2.84 8.96 1.98
C ARG A 267 -2.09 9.97 2.85
N ASP A 268 -0.81 9.76 3.10
CA ASP A 268 0.02 10.59 3.97
C ASP A 268 0.14 12.04 3.51
N MET A 269 -0.08 12.32 2.22
CA MET A 269 0.01 13.66 1.64
C MET A 269 -1.34 14.27 1.30
N ASP A 270 -2.45 13.61 1.66
CA ASP A 270 -3.77 14.20 1.50
C ASP A 270 -3.93 15.46 2.37
N ILE A 271 -4.37 16.53 1.72
CA ILE A 271 -4.84 17.77 2.36
C ILE A 271 -6.36 17.86 2.25
N SER A 272 -7.01 18.51 3.22
CA SER A 272 -8.48 18.54 3.34
C SER A 272 -9.19 19.02 2.06
N THR A 273 -8.59 19.98 1.36
CA THR A 273 -9.14 20.58 0.13
C THR A 273 -8.96 19.72 -1.12
N ARG A 274 -8.08 18.70 -1.08
CA ARG A 274 -7.74 17.82 -2.21
C ARG A 274 -7.71 16.35 -1.80
N ARG A 275 -8.53 15.97 -0.81
CA ARG A 275 -8.60 14.60 -0.31
C ARG A 275 -9.11 13.68 -1.42
N GLY A 276 -8.40 12.59 -1.69
CA GLY A 276 -8.74 11.71 -2.82
C GLY A 276 -8.03 12.10 -4.12
N GLU A 277 -7.51 13.33 -4.24
CA GLU A 277 -6.94 13.87 -5.48
C GLU A 277 -5.42 13.94 -5.48
N THR A 278 -4.76 13.64 -4.35
CA THR A 278 -3.30 13.54 -4.34
C THR A 278 -2.88 12.18 -4.89
N ASN A 279 -2.00 12.21 -5.88
CA ASN A 279 -1.45 11.01 -6.48
C ASN A 279 -0.18 10.58 -5.75
N ALA A 280 -0.28 10.53 -4.42
CA ALA A 280 0.81 10.20 -3.53
C ALA A 280 1.17 8.71 -3.60
N ARG A 281 2.45 8.40 -3.42
CA ARG A 281 3.03 7.07 -3.49
C ARG A 281 3.91 6.81 -2.28
N CYS A 282 3.79 5.60 -1.74
CA CYS A 282 4.78 5.00 -0.86
C CYS A 282 5.55 4.00 -1.73
N VAL A 283 6.87 4.15 -1.76
CA VAL A 283 7.76 3.37 -2.61
C VAL A 283 8.75 2.64 -1.71
N LEU A 284 8.87 1.34 -1.94
CA LEU A 284 9.91 0.51 -1.35
C LEU A 284 10.84 0.05 -2.46
N VAL A 285 12.15 0.21 -2.27
CA VAL A 285 13.18 -0.28 -3.18
C VAL A 285 14.01 -1.31 -2.45
N ALA A 286 14.19 -2.48 -3.07
CA ALA A 286 15.01 -3.55 -2.57
C ALA A 286 16.07 -3.95 -3.60
N ARG A 287 17.24 -4.40 -3.13
CA ARG A 287 18.35 -4.89 -3.96
C ARG A 287 18.35 -6.41 -3.97
N LEU A 288 18.51 -7.02 -5.15
CA LEU A 288 18.69 -8.47 -5.27
C LEU A 288 19.93 -8.90 -4.48
N ILE A 289 19.80 -9.95 -3.67
CA ILE A 289 20.94 -10.55 -2.98
C ILE A 289 21.86 -11.18 -4.04
N ARG A 290 23.16 -10.84 -3.98
CA ARG A 290 24.15 -11.32 -4.94
C ARG A 290 24.45 -12.80 -4.72
N ASP A 291 24.94 -13.47 -5.75
CA ASP A 291 25.38 -14.86 -5.65
C ASP A 291 26.45 -15.01 -4.55
N GLY A 292 26.17 -15.88 -3.57
CA GLY A 292 27.06 -16.13 -2.42
C GLY A 292 26.99 -15.08 -1.31
N GLU A 293 26.17 -14.03 -1.43
CA GLU A 293 25.96 -13.03 -0.38
C GLU A 293 25.02 -13.57 0.72
N SER A 294 25.34 -13.29 1.99
CA SER A 294 24.47 -13.63 3.11
C SER A 294 23.15 -12.86 3.06
N GLU A 295 22.07 -13.52 3.48
CA GLU A 295 20.76 -12.90 3.68
C GLU A 295 20.70 -12.01 4.92
N GLU A 296 21.64 -12.17 5.86
CA GLU A 296 21.70 -11.37 7.06
C GLU A 296 21.94 -9.89 6.73
N VAL A 297 21.26 -9.02 7.47
CA VAL A 297 21.38 -7.57 7.37
C VAL A 297 21.78 -7.05 8.75
N ASP A 298 22.87 -6.30 8.82
CA ASP A 298 23.26 -5.60 10.05
C ASP A 298 22.35 -4.39 10.25
N THR A 299 21.24 -4.60 10.94
CA THR A 299 20.23 -3.58 11.18
C THR A 299 20.66 -2.53 12.21
N SER A 300 21.80 -2.71 12.87
CA SER A 300 22.37 -1.72 13.81
C SER A 300 22.95 -0.50 13.09
N LEU A 301 23.25 -0.61 11.80
CA LEU A 301 23.74 0.47 10.95
C LEU A 301 22.63 1.45 10.52
N ALA A 302 21.36 1.10 10.74
CA ALA A 302 20.26 1.89 10.25
C ALA A 302 20.02 3.15 11.09
N THR A 303 19.82 4.28 10.40
CA THR A 303 19.63 5.60 11.02
C THR A 303 18.47 6.32 10.39
N VAL A 304 17.59 6.91 11.21
CA VAL A 304 16.50 7.76 10.73
C VAL A 304 17.05 8.94 9.93
N ASN A 305 16.45 9.23 8.79
CA ASN A 305 16.71 10.46 8.06
C ASN A 305 15.84 11.57 8.65
N GLU A 306 16.46 12.51 9.35
CA GLU A 306 15.77 13.64 9.99
C GLU A 306 15.19 14.64 8.99
N ASN A 307 15.70 14.66 7.75
CA ASN A 307 15.28 15.59 6.72
C ASN A 307 15.04 14.90 5.36
N PRO A 308 14.11 13.94 5.24
CA PRO A 308 13.83 13.32 3.96
C PRO A 308 13.32 14.36 2.96
N ARG A 309 13.76 14.25 1.71
CA ARG A 309 13.25 15.04 0.59
C ARG A 309 11.86 14.56 0.22
N TYR A 310 10.84 15.29 0.67
CA TYR A 310 9.44 15.04 0.27
C TYR A 310 9.07 15.84 -0.99
N PRO A 311 7.99 15.48 -1.70
CA PRO A 311 7.42 16.37 -2.72
C PRO A 311 6.79 17.61 -2.07
N GLN A 312 6.67 18.71 -2.84
CA GLN A 312 6.15 20.00 -2.35
C GLN A 312 4.83 19.88 -1.57
N ILE A 313 3.90 19.05 -2.02
CA ILE A 313 2.59 18.86 -1.37
C ILE A 313 2.68 18.41 0.09
N TRP A 314 3.74 17.68 0.47
CA TRP A 314 3.99 17.31 1.85
C TRP A 314 4.29 18.55 2.69
N TYR A 315 5.19 19.41 2.22
CA TYR A 315 5.54 20.65 2.92
C TYR A 315 4.32 21.58 3.04
N ASP A 316 3.49 21.66 2.00
CA ASP A 316 2.25 22.43 2.01
C ASP A 316 1.27 21.91 3.07
N LYS A 317 1.10 20.57 3.16
CA LYS A 317 0.27 19.92 4.18
C LYS A 317 0.69 20.29 5.60
N TYR A 318 1.99 20.28 5.87
CA TYR A 318 2.54 20.57 7.20
C TYR A 318 2.88 22.04 7.41
N LYS A 319 2.58 22.92 6.45
CA LYS A 319 2.87 24.36 6.49
C LYS A 319 4.35 24.65 6.78
N LYS A 320 5.25 23.88 6.17
CA LYS A 320 6.70 24.00 6.30
C LYS A 320 7.31 24.62 5.04
N ALA A 321 8.45 25.29 5.19
CA ALA A 321 9.27 25.66 4.03
C ALA A 321 9.90 24.40 3.43
N ASN A 322 9.94 24.30 2.10
CA ASN A 322 10.61 23.19 1.41
C ASN A 322 12.10 23.54 1.21
N PRO A 323 13.04 22.90 1.93
CA PRO A 323 14.47 23.16 1.77
C PRO A 323 15.01 22.61 0.43
N TYR A 324 14.27 21.71 -0.23
CA TYR A 324 14.64 21.07 -1.49
C TYR A 324 13.96 21.69 -2.71
N LYS A 325 13.30 22.85 -2.58
CA LYS A 325 12.58 23.50 -3.68
C LYS A 325 13.43 23.71 -4.93
N ASN A 326 14.73 23.98 -4.74
CA ASN A 326 15.69 24.23 -5.82
C ASN A 326 16.71 23.09 -5.96
N ALA A 327 16.45 21.92 -5.35
CA ALA A 327 17.33 20.77 -5.53
C ALA A 327 17.37 20.37 -7.00
N GLU A 328 18.52 19.85 -7.44
CA GLU A 328 18.67 19.38 -8.80
C GLU A 328 17.63 18.30 -9.13
N ARG A 329 17.21 18.29 -10.40
CA ARG A 329 16.22 17.36 -10.92
C ARG A 329 16.95 16.28 -11.67
N TRP A 330 16.71 15.05 -11.25
CA TRP A 330 17.20 13.88 -11.95
C TRP A 330 16.17 13.41 -12.97
N TYR A 331 16.65 12.97 -14.12
CA TYR A 331 15.81 12.37 -15.14
C TYR A 331 16.46 11.05 -15.57
N PRO A 332 15.68 9.96 -15.67
CA PRO A 332 16.22 8.68 -16.07
C PRO A 332 16.76 8.75 -17.49
N LYS A 333 17.94 8.16 -17.68
CA LYS A 333 18.61 7.95 -18.95
C LYS A 333 19.04 6.49 -19.03
N GLY A 334 19.01 5.96 -20.23
CA GLY A 334 19.33 4.57 -20.50
C GLY A 334 18.52 4.07 -21.67
N VAL A 335 18.89 2.90 -22.16
CA VAL A 335 18.14 2.13 -23.13
C VAL A 335 18.09 0.71 -22.62
N ARG A 336 17.10 -0.05 -23.07
CA ARG A 336 17.10 -1.49 -22.88
C ARG A 336 18.41 -2.04 -23.46
N ALA A 337 19.17 -2.77 -22.65
CA ALA A 337 20.44 -3.38 -23.05
C ALA A 337 20.22 -4.41 -24.17
#